data_AF-A0A9W7WME6-F1
#
_entry.id   AF-A0A9W7WME6-F1
#
_cell.length_a   1.000
_cell.length_b   1.000
_cell.length_c   1.000
_cell.angle_alpha   90.00
_cell.angle_beta   90.00
_cell.angle_gamma   90.00
#
_symmetry.space_group_name_H-M   'P 1'
#
loop_
_entity.id
_entity.type
_entity.pdbx_description
1 polymer ?
#
loop_
_entity_poly.entity_id
_entity_poly.type
_entity_poly.pdbx_seq_one_letter_code
_entity_poly.pdbx_strand_id
1 'polypeptide(L)'
;MGGQVTHTTLQEGTVRCHSLKKSMYPQDAQTSLPLCFHANTKGSQIVIDKKQRNVRRIGSFCNAITFTNRPLRIYEQVRLKITKRQGCWSGALRVGFTTVNPSHLMSSWLPRFACPDLVSQRGFWARALPEEHCEEGTVLSFWLDNTGRAFYRVNEGAPIFFFSGVLAGEPAWAIIDIYGLTRGVQLIDSKMVPAEYLRPEGMHDWRLSIDCSKLDHPDHLPSLSMSPNTLNSVLSPQLHDDLHFHAVHGNGLRLLTEHIAVRYYSRRDDCALAFSHRPLRCGECVFLKVSLRSPKVTPTMKTFLTYGFTSCNPAHINPKNLPANPDDLLDRKEFWAFSCLASPLEGGDIFGFRATAEGEVLVSHNGGRACREISVDNSTPLWMIFELQPHIKQISILGKFTKNVKHKKKDL
;
A
#
# COMPACT_ATOMS: atom_id res chain seq x y z
N MET A 1 -13.29 -62.23 -34.08
CA MET A 1 -12.53 -63.18 -33.25
C MET A 1 -11.54 -62.36 -32.45
N GLY A 2 -11.52 -62.25 -31.13
CA GLY A 2 -12.13 -63.01 -30.04
C GLY A 2 -11.10 -63.01 -28.89
N GLY A 3 -11.50 -62.59 -27.68
CA GLY A 3 -10.74 -62.72 -26.40
C GLY A 3 -9.82 -61.53 -26.05
N GLN A 4 -9.69 -61.08 -24.80
CA GLN A 4 -10.19 -61.56 -23.51
C GLN A 4 -10.02 -60.42 -22.47
N VAL A 5 -10.91 -60.34 -21.49
CA VAL A 5 -10.87 -59.42 -20.34
C VAL A 5 -10.04 -60.04 -19.21
N THR A 6 -9.17 -59.26 -18.56
CA THR A 6 -8.62 -59.57 -17.22
C THR A 6 -8.73 -58.36 -16.30
N HIS A 7 -9.49 -58.54 -15.22
CA HIS A 7 -9.43 -57.73 -14.00
C HIS A 7 -8.26 -58.22 -13.15
N THR A 8 -7.40 -57.31 -12.65
CA THR A 8 -6.71 -57.57 -11.37
C THR A 8 -6.36 -56.28 -10.63
N THR A 9 -6.83 -56.27 -9.38
CA THR A 9 -6.59 -55.37 -8.25
C THR A 9 -5.10 -55.11 -7.99
N LEU A 10 -4.72 -53.87 -7.65
CA LEU A 10 -3.45 -53.59 -6.97
C LEU A 10 -3.67 -52.81 -5.68
N GLN A 11 -3.08 -53.38 -4.63
CA GLN A 11 -3.06 -53.01 -3.23
C GLN A 11 -2.36 -51.69 -2.94
N GLU A 12 -2.74 -51.15 -1.78
CA GLU A 12 -2.10 -50.09 -1.01
C GLU A 12 -0.56 -50.21 -1.00
N GLY A 13 0.10 -49.12 -1.41
CA GLY A 13 1.53 -48.90 -1.25
C GLY A 13 1.76 -47.54 -0.59
N THR A 14 2.06 -47.57 0.70
CA THR A 14 2.41 -46.44 1.56
C THR A 14 3.60 -45.66 1.00
N VAL A 15 3.36 -44.51 0.37
CA VAL A 15 4.45 -43.58 0.03
C VAL A 15 4.70 -42.67 1.24
N ARG A 16 5.79 -43.00 1.95
CA ARG A 16 6.35 -42.23 3.06
C ARG A 16 6.45 -40.74 2.70
N CYS A 17 5.91 -39.92 3.58
CA CYS A 17 6.15 -38.48 3.63
C CYS A 17 7.64 -38.21 3.80
N HIS A 18 8.34 -37.91 2.71
CA HIS A 18 9.59 -37.18 2.81
C HIS A 18 9.24 -35.71 3.03
N SER A 19 9.48 -35.23 4.26
CA SER A 19 9.58 -33.80 4.55
C SER A 19 10.51 -33.17 3.51
N LEU A 20 9.95 -32.40 2.56
CA LEU A 20 10.73 -31.51 1.71
C LEU A 20 11.47 -30.56 2.65
N LYS A 21 12.78 -30.81 2.79
CA LYS A 21 13.69 -29.91 3.49
C LYS A 21 13.49 -28.51 2.91
N LYS A 22 13.06 -27.60 3.77
CA LYS A 22 13.08 -26.15 3.58
C LYS A 22 14.44 -25.79 2.95
N SER A 23 14.45 -25.39 1.68
CA SER A 23 15.65 -24.86 1.03
C SER A 23 15.98 -23.53 1.71
N MET A 24 16.77 -23.60 2.78
CA MET A 24 17.45 -22.46 3.37
C MET A 24 18.50 -22.00 2.35
N TYR A 25 18.14 -21.03 1.52
CA TYR A 25 19.15 -20.18 0.90
C TYR A 25 19.94 -19.48 2.02
N PRO A 26 21.27 -19.33 1.91
CA PRO A 26 22.08 -18.65 2.92
C PRO A 26 21.86 -17.12 2.84
N GLN A 27 20.70 -16.64 3.26
CA GLN A 27 20.38 -15.19 3.32
C GLN A 27 21.16 -14.46 4.42
N ASP A 28 21.59 -15.16 5.47
CA ASP A 28 22.28 -14.57 6.62
C ASP A 28 23.71 -14.09 6.29
N ALA A 29 24.37 -14.69 5.30
CA ALA A 29 25.75 -14.34 4.95
C ALA A 29 25.86 -13.04 4.14
N GLN A 30 24.85 -12.69 3.34
CA GLN A 30 24.88 -11.46 2.52
C GLN A 30 24.42 -10.22 3.29
N THR A 31 23.52 -10.36 4.27
CA THR A 31 22.98 -9.23 5.05
C THR A 31 23.94 -8.66 6.10
N SER A 32 25.04 -9.37 6.39
CA SER A 32 26.11 -8.93 7.29
C SER A 32 27.10 -7.95 6.65
N LEU A 33 27.13 -7.85 5.31
CA LEU A 33 27.98 -6.89 4.60
C LEU A 33 27.50 -5.45 4.86
N PRO A 34 28.42 -4.46 4.86
CA PRO A 34 28.02 -3.05 4.87
C PRO A 34 27.09 -2.75 3.71
N LEU A 35 26.01 -2.01 3.99
CA LEU A 35 25.12 -1.52 2.95
C LEU A 35 25.87 -0.48 2.12
N CYS A 36 25.92 -0.67 0.80
CA CYS A 36 26.58 0.19 -0.17
C CYS A 36 25.72 0.30 -1.43
N PHE A 37 26.07 1.21 -2.34
CA PHE A 37 25.51 1.22 -3.69
C PHE A 37 26.06 0.05 -4.52
N HIS A 38 25.21 -0.58 -5.33
CA HIS A 38 25.61 -1.64 -6.24
C HIS A 38 26.60 -1.10 -7.29
N ALA A 39 27.72 -1.81 -7.51
CA ALA A 39 28.86 -1.29 -8.28
C ALA A 39 28.54 -1.11 -9.77
N ASN A 40 27.87 -2.11 -10.34
CA ASN A 40 27.82 -2.30 -11.79
C ASN A 40 26.52 -1.77 -12.38
N THR A 41 25.40 -2.27 -11.87
CA THR A 41 24.02 -1.91 -12.25
C THR A 41 23.64 -0.52 -11.76
N LYS A 42 23.75 0.47 -12.64
CA LYS A 42 23.43 1.88 -12.39
C LYS A 42 23.16 2.60 -13.71
N GLY A 43 22.43 3.69 -13.64
CA GLY A 43 22.18 4.56 -14.78
C GLY A 43 23.46 5.21 -15.32
N SER A 44 23.47 5.55 -16.60
CA SER A 44 24.64 6.07 -17.32
C SER A 44 25.13 7.45 -16.83
N GLN A 45 24.31 8.18 -16.06
CA GLN A 45 24.65 9.49 -15.49
C GLN A 45 25.13 9.42 -14.04
N ILE A 46 25.34 8.21 -13.51
CA ILE A 46 25.75 7.97 -12.12
C ILE A 46 27.25 7.70 -12.05
N VAL A 47 27.93 8.52 -11.25
CA VAL A 47 29.28 8.21 -10.76
C VAL A 47 29.18 7.81 -9.30
N ILE A 48 29.79 6.69 -8.97
CA ILE A 48 29.89 6.14 -7.62
C ILE A 48 31.34 6.27 -7.15
N ASP A 49 31.56 6.65 -5.90
CA ASP A 49 32.90 6.69 -5.32
C ASP A 49 33.48 5.28 -5.11
N LYS A 50 34.80 5.20 -4.85
CA LYS A 50 35.51 3.93 -4.64
C LYS A 50 34.96 3.13 -3.45
N LYS A 51 34.41 3.81 -2.44
CA LYS A 51 33.83 3.19 -1.25
C LYS A 51 32.38 2.73 -1.47
N GLN A 52 31.78 3.07 -2.61
CA GLN A 52 30.38 2.79 -2.93
C GLN A 52 29.39 3.35 -1.91
N ARG A 53 29.73 4.51 -1.33
CA ARG A 53 28.91 5.22 -0.34
C ARG A 53 28.46 6.57 -0.83
N ASN A 54 29.06 7.13 -1.88
CA ASN A 54 28.66 8.40 -2.45
C ASN A 54 28.29 8.22 -3.92
N VAL A 55 27.15 8.78 -4.29
CA VAL A 55 26.66 8.82 -5.67
C VAL A 55 26.43 10.25 -6.08
N ARG A 56 26.82 10.57 -7.31
CA ARG A 56 26.54 11.86 -7.94
C ARG A 56 26.02 11.69 -9.36
N ARG A 57 24.96 12.42 -9.69
CA ARG A 57 24.51 12.63 -11.06
C ARG A 57 25.44 13.64 -11.74
N ILE A 58 26.12 13.22 -12.80
CA ILE A 58 27.10 14.07 -13.50
C ILE A 58 26.42 15.08 -14.44
N GLY A 59 25.35 14.68 -15.12
CA GLY A 59 24.58 15.50 -16.04
C GLY A 59 23.23 14.87 -16.38
N SER A 60 22.51 15.51 -17.33
CA SER A 60 21.16 15.13 -17.77
C SER A 60 20.11 15.08 -16.65
N PHE A 61 18.85 14.84 -17.06
CA PHE A 61 17.68 14.78 -16.18
C PHE A 61 17.21 13.38 -15.83
N CYS A 62 17.86 12.39 -16.41
CA CYS A 62 17.43 11.00 -16.39
C CYS A 62 18.65 10.08 -16.35
N ASN A 63 18.41 8.77 -16.41
CA ASN A 63 19.43 7.72 -16.37
C ASN A 63 20.25 7.78 -15.08
N ALA A 64 19.58 8.00 -13.96
CA ALA A 64 20.17 8.24 -12.65
C ALA A 64 19.76 7.20 -11.58
N ILE A 65 19.28 6.03 -12.02
CA ILE A 65 18.82 4.94 -11.16
C ILE A 65 20.01 4.19 -10.57
N THR A 66 19.95 3.89 -9.28
CA THR A 66 20.92 3.08 -8.55
C THR A 66 20.21 2.09 -7.62
N PHE A 67 20.96 1.09 -7.14
CA PHE A 67 20.46 0.06 -6.26
C PHE A 67 21.40 -0.17 -5.07
N THR A 68 20.94 -0.82 -4.00
CA THR A 68 21.85 -1.33 -2.96
C THR A 68 22.61 -2.57 -3.42
N ASN A 69 23.80 -2.80 -2.88
CA ASN A 69 24.67 -3.92 -3.22
C ASN A 69 24.15 -5.29 -2.76
N ARG A 70 23.25 -5.29 -1.77
CA ARG A 70 22.71 -6.50 -1.13
C ARG A 70 21.23 -6.32 -0.78
N PRO A 71 20.50 -7.43 -0.55
CA PRO A 71 19.15 -7.33 -0.02
C PRO A 71 19.15 -6.71 1.38
N LEU A 72 18.06 -6.02 1.68
CA LEU A 72 17.78 -5.39 2.95
C LEU A 72 17.16 -6.41 3.89
N ARG A 73 17.49 -6.31 5.19
CA ARG A 73 16.68 -6.97 6.21
C ARG A 73 15.38 -6.20 6.39
N ILE A 74 14.32 -6.91 6.76
CA ILE A 74 13.07 -6.27 7.15
C ILE A 74 13.35 -5.34 8.34
N TYR A 75 12.80 -4.13 8.29
CA TYR A 75 13.06 -3.03 9.22
C TYR A 75 14.47 -2.45 9.19
N GLU A 76 15.30 -2.80 8.20
CA GLU A 76 16.60 -2.14 7.99
C GLU A 76 16.41 -0.80 7.26
N GLN A 77 16.83 0.29 7.90
CA GLN A 77 16.78 1.63 7.33
C GLN A 77 17.92 1.84 6.34
N VAL A 78 17.55 2.13 5.10
CA VAL A 78 18.44 2.73 4.09
C VAL A 78 18.49 4.23 4.37
N ARG A 79 19.67 4.72 4.75
CA ARG A 79 19.85 6.10 5.20
C ARG A 79 20.67 6.88 4.18
N LEU A 80 20.06 7.88 3.57
CA LEU A 80 20.63 8.73 2.53
C LEU A 80 20.77 10.17 3.05
N LYS A 81 21.98 10.70 3.08
CA LYS A 81 22.20 12.15 3.23
C LYS A 81 22.26 12.80 1.86
N ILE A 82 21.46 13.83 1.66
CA ILE A 82 21.54 14.66 0.45
C ILE A 82 22.79 15.53 0.57
N THR A 83 23.77 15.28 -0.30
CA THR A 83 25.06 15.96 -0.27
C THR A 83 25.17 17.07 -1.30
N LYS A 84 24.30 17.06 -2.32
CA LYS A 84 24.29 18.12 -3.31
C LYS A 84 22.90 18.36 -3.90
N ARG A 85 22.46 19.61 -3.85
CA ARG A 85 21.26 20.08 -4.55
C ARG A 85 21.59 20.73 -5.89
N GLN A 86 20.64 20.72 -6.82
CA GLN A 86 20.68 21.38 -8.12
C GLN A 86 19.45 22.28 -8.29
N GLY A 87 19.62 23.58 -8.02
CA GLY A 87 18.49 24.53 -7.90
C GLY A 87 17.80 24.94 -9.20
N CYS A 88 18.39 24.70 -10.38
CA CYS A 88 17.77 25.06 -11.66
C CYS A 88 16.77 24.02 -12.21
N TRP A 89 16.32 23.10 -11.36
CA TRP A 89 15.61 21.88 -11.72
C TRP A 89 14.40 21.70 -10.82
N SER A 90 13.33 21.11 -11.34
CA SER A 90 12.18 20.66 -10.54
C SER A 90 12.17 19.14 -10.40
N GLY A 91 11.33 18.63 -9.51
CA GLY A 91 11.23 17.23 -9.15
C GLY A 91 12.12 16.84 -7.98
N ALA A 92 11.78 15.71 -7.36
CA ALA A 92 12.41 15.23 -6.14
C ALA A 92 13.14 13.90 -6.32
N LEU A 93 13.94 13.54 -5.31
CA LEU A 93 14.51 12.20 -5.20
C LEU A 93 13.39 11.15 -5.23
N ARG A 94 13.61 10.05 -5.93
CA ARG A 94 12.67 8.92 -5.97
C ARG A 94 13.33 7.72 -5.31
N VAL A 95 12.61 7.06 -4.41
CA VAL A 95 13.10 5.90 -3.68
C VAL A 95 12.09 4.78 -3.70
N GLY A 96 12.57 3.56 -3.49
CA GLY A 96 11.70 2.40 -3.41
C GLY A 96 12.46 1.10 -3.27
N PHE A 97 11.85 0.01 -3.75
CA PHE A 97 12.34 -1.35 -3.56
C PHE A 97 12.13 -2.20 -4.81
N THR A 98 13.00 -3.19 -4.99
CA THR A 98 12.84 -4.23 -6.02
C THR A 98 13.10 -5.61 -5.43
N THR A 99 12.35 -6.61 -5.88
CA THR A 99 12.64 -8.04 -5.59
C THR A 99 13.53 -8.67 -6.66
N VAL A 100 13.93 -7.90 -7.69
CA VAL A 100 14.85 -8.35 -8.73
C VAL A 100 16.27 -8.05 -8.29
N ASN A 101 17.12 -9.08 -8.25
CA ASN A 101 18.52 -8.92 -7.87
C ASN A 101 19.24 -8.00 -8.88
N PRO A 102 19.80 -6.84 -8.44
CA PRO A 102 20.50 -5.91 -9.33
C PRO A 102 21.69 -6.55 -10.06
N SER A 103 22.32 -7.58 -9.50
CA SER A 103 23.42 -8.30 -10.16
C SER A 103 22.98 -9.07 -11.41
N HIS A 104 21.68 -9.33 -11.58
CA HIS A 104 21.11 -9.98 -12.76
C HIS A 104 20.60 -8.98 -13.81
N LEU A 105 20.61 -7.69 -13.49
CA LEU A 105 20.17 -6.62 -14.39
C LEU A 105 21.36 -6.08 -15.19
N MET A 106 21.17 -5.87 -16.47
CA MET A 106 22.14 -5.14 -17.31
C MET A 106 21.88 -3.63 -17.22
N SER A 107 22.94 -2.84 -17.03
CA SER A 107 22.81 -1.37 -16.97
C SER A 107 22.21 -0.75 -18.23
N SER A 108 22.38 -1.38 -19.39
CA SER A 108 21.78 -0.96 -20.67
C SER A 108 20.26 -1.17 -20.73
N TRP A 109 19.71 -2.05 -19.88
CA TRP A 109 18.26 -2.29 -19.80
C TRP A 109 17.55 -1.27 -18.91
N LEU A 110 18.29 -0.59 -18.01
CA LEU A 110 17.68 0.37 -17.10
C LEU A 110 17.01 1.51 -17.89
N PRO A 111 15.73 1.82 -17.58
CA PRO A 111 15.04 2.89 -18.26
C PRO A 111 15.53 4.26 -17.78
N ARG A 112 14.99 5.31 -18.41
CA ARG A 112 15.36 6.69 -18.11
C ARG A 112 14.97 7.11 -16.70
N PHE A 113 13.83 6.63 -16.19
CA PHE A 113 13.28 7.01 -14.91
C PHE A 113 12.84 5.82 -14.07
N ALA A 114 12.92 5.94 -12.75
CA ALA A 114 12.24 4.97 -11.88
C ALA A 114 10.72 5.04 -12.06
N CYS A 115 10.16 6.24 -12.17
CA CYS A 115 8.72 6.48 -12.33
C CYS A 115 8.46 7.26 -13.62
N PRO A 116 7.57 6.79 -14.52
CA PRO A 116 6.79 5.54 -14.44
C PRO A 116 7.52 4.30 -14.99
N ASP A 117 8.66 4.47 -15.68
CA ASP A 117 9.22 3.44 -16.56
C ASP A 117 9.61 2.14 -15.82
N LEU A 118 10.40 2.24 -14.74
CA LEU A 118 10.88 1.07 -14.01
C LEU A 118 9.75 0.42 -13.21
N VAL A 119 8.90 1.20 -12.56
CA VAL A 119 7.76 0.69 -11.76
C VAL A 119 6.68 0.03 -12.61
N SER A 120 6.62 0.31 -13.91
CA SER A 120 5.75 -0.41 -14.84
C SER A 120 6.20 -1.86 -15.07
N GLN A 121 7.43 -2.21 -14.70
CA GLN A 121 7.97 -3.56 -14.77
C GLN A 121 7.64 -4.35 -13.51
N ARG A 122 7.42 -5.66 -13.65
CA ARG A 122 7.14 -6.54 -12.50
C ARG A 122 8.35 -6.59 -11.57
N GLY A 123 8.09 -6.51 -10.26
CA GLY A 123 9.12 -6.63 -9.24
C GLY A 123 9.81 -5.32 -8.88
N PHE A 124 9.26 -4.17 -9.26
CA PHE A 124 9.80 -2.84 -8.94
C PHE A 124 8.71 -1.93 -8.38
N TRP A 125 9.01 -1.23 -7.28
CA TRP A 125 8.12 -0.27 -6.63
C TRP A 125 8.95 0.95 -6.25
N ALA A 126 8.54 2.14 -6.67
CA ALA A 126 9.21 3.39 -6.33
C ALA A 126 8.22 4.56 -6.42
N ARG A 127 8.51 5.62 -5.67
CA ARG A 127 7.70 6.84 -5.66
C ARG A 127 8.60 8.05 -5.45
N ALA A 128 8.16 9.20 -5.96
CA ALA A 128 8.81 10.47 -5.69
C ALA A 128 8.57 10.91 -4.25
N LEU A 129 9.59 11.47 -3.61
CA LEU A 129 9.44 12.16 -2.35
C LEU A 129 8.90 13.58 -2.58
N PRO A 130 8.37 14.25 -1.56
CA PRO A 130 8.10 15.68 -1.64
C PRO A 130 9.39 16.48 -1.89
N GLU A 131 9.31 17.55 -2.70
CA GLU A 131 10.47 18.38 -3.05
C GLU A 131 11.06 19.08 -1.82
N GLU A 132 10.21 19.47 -0.87
CA GLU A 132 10.62 20.10 0.39
C GLU A 132 11.47 19.19 1.28
N HIS A 133 11.48 17.88 1.02
CA HIS A 133 12.33 16.91 1.73
C HIS A 133 13.69 16.71 1.05
N CYS A 134 13.93 17.39 -0.07
CA CYS A 134 15.12 17.22 -0.90
C CYS A 134 16.18 18.35 -0.72
N GLU A 135 16.27 18.92 0.47
CA GLU A 135 17.26 19.96 0.78
C GLU A 135 18.64 19.38 1.13
N GLU A 136 19.70 20.11 0.76
CA GLU A 136 21.08 19.73 1.06
C GLU A 136 21.29 19.61 2.58
N GLY A 137 21.89 18.51 3.03
CA GLY A 137 22.07 18.18 4.43
C GLY A 137 20.98 17.27 5.02
N THR A 138 19.81 17.17 4.38
CA THR A 138 18.72 16.30 4.82
C THR A 138 19.14 14.83 4.86
N VAL A 139 18.79 14.13 5.94
CA VAL A 139 18.98 12.68 6.07
C VAL A 139 17.63 11.98 5.91
N LEU A 140 17.43 11.36 4.75
CA LEU A 140 16.27 10.50 4.49
C LEU A 140 16.57 9.07 4.96
N SER A 141 15.68 8.48 5.74
CA SER A 141 15.75 7.07 6.12
C SER A 141 14.51 6.35 5.60
N PHE A 142 14.64 5.25 4.86
CA PHE A 142 13.48 4.49 4.38
C PHE A 142 13.69 2.98 4.53
N TRP A 143 12.61 2.23 4.77
CA TRP A 143 12.66 0.80 5.08
C TRP A 143 11.38 0.08 4.66
N LEU A 144 11.46 -1.26 4.62
CA LEU A 144 10.31 -2.15 4.49
C LEU A 144 9.96 -2.76 5.84
N ASP A 145 8.68 -2.94 6.11
CA ASP A 145 8.21 -3.81 7.18
C ASP A 145 7.98 -5.25 6.70
N ASN A 146 7.60 -6.13 7.65
CA ASN A 146 7.37 -7.56 7.38
C ASN A 146 6.12 -7.84 6.54
N THR A 147 5.29 -6.84 6.28
CA THR A 147 4.08 -6.94 5.46
C THR A 147 4.27 -6.39 4.05
N GLY A 148 5.45 -5.84 3.74
CA GLY A 148 5.72 -5.23 2.44
C GLY A 148 5.26 -3.76 2.34
N ARG A 149 5.06 -3.09 3.47
CA ARG A 149 4.83 -1.64 3.53
C ARG A 149 6.16 -0.91 3.60
N ALA A 150 6.29 0.12 2.79
CA ALA A 150 7.39 1.05 2.76
C ALA A 150 7.09 2.25 3.64
N PHE A 151 8.04 2.61 4.48
CA PHE A 151 8.02 3.83 5.28
C PHE A 151 9.28 4.64 4.98
N TYR A 152 9.18 5.95 5.17
CA TYR A 152 10.34 6.83 5.19
C TYR A 152 10.27 7.79 6.35
N ARG A 153 11.37 8.45 6.63
CA ARG A 153 11.53 9.44 7.68
C ARG A 153 12.51 10.48 7.19
N VAL A 154 12.23 11.74 7.51
CA VAL A 154 13.11 12.87 7.24
C VAL A 154 13.79 13.28 8.54
N ASN A 155 15.11 13.28 8.55
CA ASN A 155 15.96 13.54 9.72
C ASN A 155 15.54 12.65 10.91
N GLU A 156 15.29 13.24 12.07
CA GLU A 156 14.79 12.54 13.27
C GLU A 156 13.28 12.72 13.47
N GLY A 157 12.54 13.02 12.40
CA GLY A 157 11.08 13.16 12.44
C GLY A 157 10.34 11.83 12.66
N ALA A 158 9.02 11.87 12.67
CA ALA A 158 8.20 10.66 12.76
C ALA A 158 8.31 9.81 11.47
N PRO A 159 8.18 8.48 11.56
CA PRO A 159 7.94 7.63 10.40
C PRO A 159 6.70 8.06 9.61
N ILE A 160 6.84 8.14 8.28
CA ILE A 160 5.79 8.47 7.32
C ILE A 160 5.57 7.24 6.45
N PHE A 161 4.32 6.77 6.36
CA PHE A 161 3.96 5.72 5.42
C PHE A 161 4.16 6.22 3.98
N PHE A 162 4.77 5.38 3.14
CA PHE A 162 5.09 5.77 1.76
C PHE A 162 4.20 5.09 0.72
N PHE A 163 4.23 3.75 0.70
CA PHE A 163 3.42 2.91 -0.18
C PHE A 163 3.44 1.45 0.32
N SER A 164 2.58 0.62 -0.24
CA SER A 164 2.45 -0.81 0.07
C SER A 164 2.54 -1.66 -1.21
N GLY A 165 2.51 -2.99 -1.06
CA GLY A 165 2.44 -3.92 -2.19
C GLY A 165 3.78 -4.51 -2.63
N VAL A 166 4.88 -4.20 -1.92
CA VAL A 166 6.15 -4.93 -2.11
C VAL A 166 5.95 -6.36 -1.61
N LEU A 167 6.41 -7.35 -2.36
CA LEU A 167 6.17 -8.76 -2.01
C LEU A 167 6.89 -9.13 -0.71
N ALA A 168 6.11 -9.32 0.35
CA ALA A 168 6.61 -9.76 1.64
C ALA A 168 7.18 -11.19 1.57
N GLY A 169 8.29 -11.41 2.29
CA GLY A 169 8.98 -12.71 2.34
C GLY A 169 10.03 -12.92 1.25
N GLU A 170 10.06 -12.08 0.22
CA GLU A 170 11.10 -12.10 -0.81
C GLU A 170 12.26 -11.16 -0.45
N PRO A 171 13.51 -11.47 -0.86
CA PRO A 171 14.62 -10.53 -0.76
C PRO A 171 14.32 -9.24 -1.53
N ALA A 172 14.57 -8.09 -0.89
CA ALA A 172 14.35 -6.78 -1.51
C ALA A 172 15.61 -5.91 -1.48
N TRP A 173 15.91 -5.22 -2.58
CA TRP A 173 16.97 -4.22 -2.69
C TRP A 173 16.36 -2.84 -2.76
N ALA A 174 17.07 -1.82 -2.28
CA ALA A 174 16.61 -0.45 -2.40
C ALA A 174 16.82 0.06 -3.83
N ILE A 175 15.87 0.85 -4.33
CA ILE A 175 15.98 1.65 -5.55
C ILE A 175 16.18 3.11 -5.13
N ILE A 176 17.17 3.78 -5.71
CA ILE A 176 17.40 5.21 -5.52
C ILE A 176 17.63 5.84 -6.89
N ASP A 177 16.69 6.64 -7.36
CA ASP A 177 16.79 7.41 -8.61
C ASP A 177 17.09 8.88 -8.29
N ILE A 178 18.33 9.29 -8.60
CA ILE A 178 18.88 10.63 -8.31
C ILE A 178 18.28 11.64 -9.28
N TYR A 179 17.05 12.06 -8.98
CA TYR A 179 16.21 12.84 -9.86
C TYR A 179 15.98 14.29 -9.36
N GLY A 180 15.68 15.17 -10.31
CA GLY A 180 15.27 16.56 -10.06
C GLY A 180 16.30 17.37 -9.28
N LEU A 181 15.85 17.99 -8.19
CA LEU A 181 16.63 18.82 -7.27
C LEU A 181 17.82 18.09 -6.66
N THR A 182 17.78 16.77 -6.54
CA THR A 182 18.87 16.00 -5.94
C THR A 182 19.94 15.67 -6.97
N ARG A 183 21.18 16.09 -6.72
CA ARG A 183 22.34 15.80 -7.57
C ARG A 183 23.32 14.82 -6.93
N GLY A 184 23.41 14.81 -5.60
CA GLY A 184 24.34 13.97 -4.87
C GLY A 184 23.72 13.43 -3.60
N VAL A 185 23.99 12.16 -3.32
CA VAL A 185 23.59 11.50 -2.07
C VAL A 185 24.75 10.68 -1.52
N GLN A 186 24.78 10.56 -0.20
CA GLN A 186 25.68 9.68 0.52
C GLN A 186 24.84 8.67 1.31
N LEU A 187 25.15 7.39 1.14
CA LEU A 187 24.61 6.34 1.98
C LEU A 187 25.36 6.36 3.32
N ILE A 188 24.62 6.54 4.41
CA ILE A 188 25.10 6.46 5.80
C ILE A 188 24.78 5.06 6.35
N ASP A 189 25.44 4.66 7.43
CA ASP A 189 25.30 3.34 8.03
C ASP A 189 23.83 3.04 8.33
N SER A 190 23.42 1.87 7.84
CA SER A 190 22.08 1.37 8.04
C SER A 190 21.85 1.11 9.52
N LYS A 191 20.60 1.32 9.95
CA LYS A 191 20.16 1.05 11.31
C LYS A 191 18.90 0.22 11.25
N MET A 192 18.74 -0.73 12.15
CA MET A 192 17.44 -1.35 12.35
C MET A 192 16.49 -0.31 12.96
N VAL A 193 15.23 -0.32 12.53
CA VAL A 193 14.18 0.44 13.20
C VAL A 193 14.13 -0.01 14.67
N PRO A 194 14.26 0.92 15.64
CA PRO A 194 14.24 0.58 17.05
C PRO A 194 12.95 -0.14 17.44
N ALA A 195 13.04 -1.09 18.37
CA ALA A 195 11.92 -1.93 18.78
C ALA A 195 10.74 -1.11 19.34
N GLU A 196 10.97 0.10 19.86
CA GLU A 196 9.93 1.07 20.25
C GLU A 196 9.03 1.51 19.08
N TYR A 197 9.55 1.63 17.86
CA TYR A 197 8.75 1.90 16.66
C TYR A 197 8.15 0.61 16.05
N LEU A 198 8.68 -0.54 16.44
CA LEU A 198 8.10 -1.86 16.11
C LEU A 198 7.01 -2.26 17.12
N ARG A 199 7.03 -1.63 18.30
CA ARG A 199 6.02 -1.77 19.35
C ARG A 199 4.87 -0.82 19.07
N PRO A 200 3.63 -1.23 19.27
CA PRO A 200 2.49 -0.39 18.98
C PRO A 200 2.21 0.64 20.10
N GLU A 201 3.24 1.27 20.68
CA GLU A 201 3.09 2.21 21.80
C GLU A 201 3.58 3.60 21.39
N GLY A 202 2.64 4.53 21.29
CA GLY A 202 2.89 5.93 20.93
C GLY A 202 1.81 6.58 20.06
N MET A 203 0.83 5.81 19.58
CA MET A 203 -0.34 6.31 18.87
C MET A 203 -1.53 6.05 19.78
N HIS A 204 -2.25 7.11 20.19
CA HIS A 204 -3.40 7.04 21.10
C HIS A 204 -4.20 5.76 20.86
N ASP A 205 -4.25 4.91 21.90
CA ASP A 205 -4.95 3.63 21.90
C ASP A 205 -6.43 3.90 21.68
N TRP A 206 -6.86 3.92 20.42
CA TRP A 206 -8.25 3.68 20.08
C TRP A 206 -8.31 2.23 19.61
N ARG A 207 -8.41 1.33 20.58
CA ARG A 207 -9.11 0.08 20.36
C ARG A 207 -10.47 0.48 19.82
N LEU A 208 -10.87 -0.08 18.67
CA LEU A 208 -12.27 -0.41 18.47
C LEU A 208 -12.62 -1.47 19.53
N SER A 209 -12.67 -1.06 20.78
CA SER A 209 -13.65 -1.63 21.69
C SER A 209 -14.98 -1.19 21.09
N ILE A 210 -15.52 -2.05 20.23
CA ILE A 210 -16.91 -2.42 20.46
C ILE A 210 -16.90 -2.86 21.91
N ASP A 211 -17.35 -1.97 22.78
CA ASP A 211 -17.39 -2.20 24.21
C ASP A 211 -18.51 -3.20 24.48
N CYS A 212 -18.25 -4.47 24.19
CA CYS A 212 -19.07 -5.59 24.66
C CYS A 212 -18.86 -5.83 26.17
N SER A 213 -18.23 -4.92 26.92
CA SER A 213 -18.08 -5.04 28.38
C SER A 213 -19.31 -4.58 29.18
N LYS A 214 -20.44 -4.30 28.52
CA LYS A 214 -21.76 -4.22 29.17
C LYS A 214 -22.59 -5.51 29.10
N LEU A 215 -21.95 -6.63 28.78
CA LEU A 215 -22.45 -7.96 29.15
C LEU A 215 -21.46 -8.50 30.19
N ASP A 216 -21.99 -8.95 31.32
CA ASP A 216 -21.30 -9.13 32.60
C ASP A 216 -19.95 -9.91 32.56
N HIS A 217 -19.04 -9.47 33.43
CA HIS A 217 -17.68 -9.93 33.83
C HIS A 217 -17.28 -11.44 33.73
N PRO A 218 -15.98 -11.81 33.90
CA PRO A 218 -14.73 -11.07 33.64
C PRO A 218 -13.59 -11.90 32.96
N ASP A 219 -12.55 -11.16 32.57
CA ASP A 219 -11.13 -11.53 32.46
C ASP A 219 -10.57 -12.42 31.33
N HIS A 220 -9.53 -11.84 30.70
CA HIS A 220 -8.52 -12.39 29.78
C HIS A 220 -8.98 -12.86 28.40
N LEU A 221 -8.63 -12.10 27.34
CA LEU A 221 -8.12 -12.58 26.04
C LEU A 221 -7.62 -11.41 25.14
N PRO A 222 -6.61 -11.60 24.27
CA PRO A 222 -5.96 -10.56 23.48
C PRO A 222 -6.74 -10.19 22.21
N SER A 223 -6.46 -9.00 21.65
CA SER A 223 -7.09 -8.48 20.42
C SER A 223 -6.87 -9.44 19.23
N LEU A 224 -7.92 -10.14 18.83
CA LEU A 224 -7.94 -11.01 17.65
C LEU A 224 -8.83 -10.39 16.57
N SER A 225 -8.37 -10.45 15.32
CA SER A 225 -9.17 -10.17 14.12
C SER A 225 -10.49 -10.96 14.18
N MET A 226 -11.62 -10.31 13.94
CA MET A 226 -12.93 -10.96 13.97
C MET A 226 -13.24 -11.58 12.60
N SER A 227 -14.02 -12.66 12.58
CA SER A 227 -14.55 -13.14 11.29
C SER A 227 -15.45 -12.06 10.66
N PRO A 228 -15.45 -11.86 9.33
CA PRO A 228 -16.26 -10.82 8.71
C PRO A 228 -17.76 -10.97 8.97
N ASN A 229 -18.26 -12.20 9.13
CA ASN A 229 -19.66 -12.46 9.42
C ASN A 229 -20.03 -12.05 10.86
N THR A 230 -19.16 -12.35 11.83
CA THR A 230 -19.32 -11.89 13.22
C THR A 230 -19.31 -10.37 13.28
N LEU A 231 -18.36 -9.74 12.61
CA LEU A 231 -18.25 -8.28 12.59
C LEU A 231 -19.48 -7.62 11.94
N ASN A 232 -19.96 -8.15 10.81
CA ASN A 232 -21.16 -7.62 10.16
C ASN A 232 -22.37 -7.66 11.09
N SER A 233 -22.59 -8.78 11.78
CA SER A 233 -23.69 -8.95 12.76
C SER A 233 -23.64 -7.90 13.89
N VAL A 234 -22.43 -7.59 14.37
CA VAL A 234 -22.22 -6.61 15.44
C VAL A 234 -22.36 -5.17 14.93
N LEU A 235 -21.93 -4.89 13.71
CA LEU A 235 -21.98 -3.56 13.12
C LEU A 235 -23.40 -3.18 12.68
N SER A 236 -24.15 -4.08 12.02
CA SER A 236 -25.46 -3.78 11.41
C SER A 236 -26.43 -2.97 12.28
N PRO A 237 -26.63 -3.24 13.60
CA PRO A 237 -27.55 -2.44 14.41
C PRO A 237 -27.03 -1.06 14.84
N GLN A 238 -25.72 -0.81 14.71
CA GLN A 238 -25.07 0.42 15.20
C GLN A 238 -24.74 1.42 14.09
N LEU A 239 -24.86 1.00 12.83
CA LEU A 239 -24.52 1.82 11.68
C LEU A 239 -25.69 2.69 11.26
N HIS A 240 -25.38 3.96 10.99
CA HIS A 240 -26.31 4.87 10.34
C HIS A 240 -26.16 4.78 8.83
N ASP A 241 -27.29 4.87 8.13
CA ASP A 241 -27.37 4.60 6.68
C ASP A 241 -27.16 5.84 5.79
N ASP A 242 -26.80 6.97 6.41
CA ASP A 242 -26.67 8.29 5.76
C ASP A 242 -25.39 8.43 4.89
N LEU A 243 -24.59 7.38 4.71
CA LEU A 243 -23.53 7.38 3.70
C LEU A 243 -23.69 6.18 2.76
N HIS A 244 -23.70 6.48 1.47
CA HIS A 244 -23.94 5.57 0.36
C HIS A 244 -23.17 6.07 -0.89
N PHE A 245 -23.24 5.34 -2.00
CA PHE A 245 -22.55 5.69 -3.24
C PHE A 245 -23.27 6.77 -4.05
N HIS A 246 -22.52 7.74 -4.58
CA HIS A 246 -23.06 8.73 -5.50
C HIS A 246 -23.57 8.07 -6.79
N ALA A 247 -24.62 8.66 -7.40
CA ALA A 247 -25.18 8.17 -8.66
C ALA A 247 -24.20 8.28 -9.85
N VAL A 248 -23.21 9.18 -9.77
CA VAL A 248 -22.09 9.24 -10.71
C VAL A 248 -21.09 8.15 -10.38
N HIS A 249 -20.87 7.25 -11.33
CA HIS A 249 -19.90 6.17 -11.25
C HIS A 249 -19.38 5.83 -12.65
N GLY A 250 -18.30 5.05 -12.73
CA GLY A 250 -17.75 4.57 -13.99
C GLY A 250 -18.71 3.62 -14.72
N ASN A 251 -18.59 3.57 -16.05
CA ASN A 251 -19.43 2.75 -16.94
C ASN A 251 -19.26 1.22 -16.74
N GLY A 252 -18.18 0.78 -16.11
CA GLY A 252 -17.96 -0.62 -15.71
C GLY A 252 -18.74 -1.06 -14.48
N LEU A 253 -19.35 -0.10 -13.77
CA LEU A 253 -20.13 -0.34 -12.56
C LEU A 253 -21.63 -0.16 -12.80
N ARG A 254 -22.42 -0.80 -11.95
CA ARG A 254 -23.84 -0.54 -11.76
C ARG A 254 -24.15 -0.53 -10.28
N LEU A 255 -24.89 0.48 -9.83
CA LEU A 255 -25.47 0.48 -8.51
C LEU A 255 -26.70 -0.45 -8.49
N LEU A 256 -26.68 -1.49 -7.66
CA LEU A 256 -27.86 -2.32 -7.41
C LEU A 256 -28.81 -1.63 -6.43
N THR A 257 -28.21 -0.99 -5.43
CA THR A 257 -28.84 -0.07 -4.49
C THR A 257 -27.89 1.11 -4.31
N GLU A 258 -28.32 2.16 -3.62
CA GLU A 258 -27.43 3.28 -3.27
C GLU A 258 -26.20 2.81 -2.45
N HIS A 259 -26.31 1.71 -1.70
CA HIS A 259 -25.23 1.14 -0.90
C HIS A 259 -24.41 0.05 -1.57
N ILE A 260 -24.81 -0.45 -2.74
CA ILE A 260 -24.18 -1.62 -3.36
C ILE A 260 -23.77 -1.30 -4.79
N ALA A 261 -22.46 -1.23 -5.02
CA ALA A 261 -21.86 -1.08 -6.34
C ALA A 261 -21.36 -2.43 -6.86
N VAL A 262 -21.79 -2.83 -8.05
CA VAL A 262 -21.45 -4.11 -8.68
C VAL A 262 -20.72 -3.88 -9.99
N ARG A 263 -19.66 -4.65 -10.22
CA ARG A 263 -18.95 -4.67 -11.50
C ARG A 263 -19.63 -5.69 -12.42
N TYR A 264 -20.20 -5.26 -13.54
CA TYR A 264 -21.00 -6.13 -14.43
C TYR A 264 -20.19 -6.69 -15.60
N TYR A 265 -19.34 -5.87 -16.23
CA TYR A 265 -18.42 -6.27 -17.30
C TYR A 265 -16.97 -5.83 -17.02
N SER A 266 -16.02 -6.48 -17.69
CA SER A 266 -14.61 -6.12 -17.62
C SER A 266 -14.07 -6.03 -19.04
N ARG A 267 -14.45 -4.98 -19.78
CA ARG A 267 -13.70 -4.55 -20.96
C ARG A 267 -12.49 -3.76 -20.50
N ARG A 268 -11.48 -3.69 -21.36
CA ARG A 268 -10.21 -3.01 -21.06
C ARG A 268 -10.38 -1.52 -20.79
N ASP A 269 -11.40 -0.92 -21.39
CA ASP A 269 -11.68 0.52 -21.34
C ASP A 269 -12.81 0.88 -20.34
N ASP A 270 -13.28 -0.09 -19.55
CA ASP A 270 -14.34 0.16 -18.56
C ASP A 270 -13.76 0.84 -17.32
N CYS A 271 -14.28 2.03 -17.00
CA CYS A 271 -14.01 2.72 -15.75
C CYS A 271 -14.79 2.05 -14.61
N ALA A 272 -14.08 1.64 -13.55
CA ALA A 272 -14.66 0.94 -12.40
C ALA A 272 -14.59 1.77 -11.10
N LEU A 273 -14.80 3.09 -11.20
CA LEU A 273 -14.77 4.03 -10.08
C LEU A 273 -16.15 4.27 -9.47
N ALA A 274 -16.24 4.17 -8.15
CA ALA A 274 -17.41 4.55 -7.35
C ALA A 274 -17.02 5.68 -6.38
N PHE A 275 -17.97 6.57 -6.10
CA PHE A 275 -17.76 7.74 -5.25
C PHE A 275 -18.72 7.70 -4.06
N SER A 276 -18.37 8.27 -2.91
CA SER A 276 -19.36 8.54 -1.85
C SER A 276 -20.32 9.65 -2.30
N HIS A 277 -21.57 9.64 -1.86
CA HIS A 277 -22.54 10.68 -2.25
C HIS A 277 -22.22 12.06 -1.68
N ARG A 278 -21.60 12.09 -0.50
CA ARG A 278 -21.18 13.29 0.19
C ARG A 278 -19.74 13.18 0.70
N PRO A 279 -19.14 14.30 1.13
CA PRO A 279 -17.85 14.28 1.79
C PRO A 279 -17.85 13.45 3.07
N LEU A 280 -16.72 12.82 3.33
CA LEU A 280 -16.45 12.16 4.61
C LEU A 280 -16.25 13.24 5.69
N ARG A 281 -16.95 13.12 6.82
CA ARG A 281 -16.79 14.07 7.94
C ARG A 281 -15.64 13.62 8.84
N CYS A 282 -14.93 14.58 9.42
CA CYS A 282 -13.92 14.29 10.43
C CYS A 282 -14.53 13.49 11.59
N GLY A 283 -13.86 12.41 12.00
CA GLY A 283 -14.30 11.53 13.09
C GLY A 283 -15.39 10.52 12.70
N GLU A 284 -15.89 10.56 11.47
CA GLU A 284 -16.79 9.55 10.91
C GLU A 284 -16.00 8.28 10.52
N CYS A 285 -16.57 7.11 10.79
CA CYS A 285 -16.00 5.82 10.37
C CYS A 285 -16.97 5.11 9.43
N VAL A 286 -16.52 4.81 8.22
CA VAL A 286 -17.32 4.19 7.16
C VAL A 286 -16.91 2.74 6.99
N PHE A 287 -17.87 1.83 7.00
CA PHE A 287 -17.61 0.40 6.83
C PHE A 287 -17.96 -0.06 5.42
N LEU A 288 -17.00 -0.67 4.74
CA LEU A 288 -17.13 -1.18 3.38
C LEU A 288 -16.90 -2.69 3.37
N LYS A 289 -17.90 -3.44 2.91
CA LYS A 289 -17.77 -4.87 2.66
C LYS A 289 -17.39 -5.14 1.21
N VAL A 290 -16.46 -6.06 0.98
CA VAL A 290 -16.02 -6.48 -0.36
C VAL A 290 -16.49 -7.91 -0.65
N SER A 291 -16.95 -8.16 -1.87
CA SER A 291 -17.17 -9.53 -2.35
C SER A 291 -16.42 -9.77 -3.66
N LEU A 292 -15.73 -10.90 -3.73
CA LEU A 292 -14.95 -11.30 -4.89
C LEU A 292 -15.78 -12.18 -5.84
N ARG A 293 -15.38 -12.24 -7.12
CA ARG A 293 -15.93 -13.18 -8.09
C ARG A 293 -15.45 -14.59 -7.74
N SER A 294 -16.31 -15.59 -7.88
CA SER A 294 -15.91 -17.00 -7.72
C SER A 294 -14.79 -17.33 -8.72
N PRO A 295 -13.71 -18.00 -8.29
CA PRO A 295 -12.58 -18.30 -9.16
C PRO A 295 -13.01 -19.30 -10.24
N LYS A 296 -13.29 -18.79 -11.45
CA LYS A 296 -13.33 -19.62 -12.65
C LYS A 296 -11.90 -19.72 -13.16
N VAL A 297 -11.20 -20.76 -12.72
CA VAL A 297 -9.95 -21.24 -13.34
C VAL A 297 -8.76 -20.28 -13.22
N THR A 298 -8.26 -20.02 -12.00
CA THR A 298 -6.81 -19.82 -11.67
C THR A 298 -6.67 -19.34 -10.21
N PRO A 299 -5.99 -20.08 -9.31
CA PRO A 299 -5.90 -19.73 -7.89
C PRO A 299 -4.85 -18.66 -7.52
N THR A 300 -4.26 -17.96 -8.50
CA THR A 300 -2.94 -17.32 -8.31
C THR A 300 -2.92 -15.79 -8.32
N MET A 301 -4.02 -15.11 -8.63
CA MET A 301 -4.05 -13.64 -8.66
C MET A 301 -4.56 -13.06 -7.33
N LYS A 302 -3.63 -12.48 -6.55
CA LYS A 302 -3.96 -11.66 -5.38
C LYS A 302 -4.65 -10.38 -5.84
N THR A 303 -5.82 -10.08 -5.29
CA THR A 303 -6.61 -8.88 -5.59
C THR A 303 -6.50 -7.92 -4.41
N PHE A 304 -6.39 -6.62 -4.67
CA PHE A 304 -6.26 -5.60 -3.63
C PHE A 304 -7.33 -4.52 -3.85
N LEU A 305 -7.76 -3.85 -2.77
CA LEU A 305 -8.71 -2.76 -2.87
C LEU A 305 -7.95 -1.45 -3.03
N THR A 306 -8.18 -0.76 -4.13
CA THR A 306 -7.74 0.63 -4.32
C THR A 306 -8.86 1.56 -3.86
N TYR A 307 -8.51 2.55 -3.08
CA TYR A 307 -9.42 3.60 -2.62
C TYR A 307 -8.69 4.94 -2.62
N GLY A 308 -9.45 6.02 -2.50
CA GLY A 308 -8.89 7.35 -2.60
C GLY A 308 -9.82 8.43 -2.10
N PHE A 309 -9.35 9.66 -2.25
CA PHE A 309 -10.06 10.86 -1.86
C PHE A 309 -9.90 11.94 -2.93
N THR A 310 -10.95 12.75 -3.10
CA THR A 310 -10.93 13.92 -3.97
C THR A 310 -11.65 15.09 -3.35
N SER A 311 -11.21 16.31 -3.66
CA SER A 311 -11.97 17.53 -3.38
C SER A 311 -13.00 17.85 -4.47
N CYS A 312 -13.01 17.09 -5.58
CA CYS A 312 -13.97 17.23 -6.65
C CYS A 312 -15.33 16.66 -6.21
N ASN A 313 -16.37 17.50 -6.21
CA ASN A 313 -17.72 17.03 -5.96
C ASN A 313 -18.18 16.10 -7.12
N PRO A 314 -18.53 14.83 -6.85
CA PRO A 314 -18.97 13.89 -7.88
C PRO A 314 -20.16 14.38 -8.70
N ALA A 315 -21.01 15.26 -8.15
CA ALA A 315 -22.12 15.88 -8.89
C ALA A 315 -21.67 16.72 -10.10
N HIS A 316 -20.42 17.20 -10.11
CA HIS A 316 -19.85 17.98 -11.21
C HIS A 316 -19.04 17.13 -12.20
N ILE A 317 -18.88 15.83 -11.93
CA ILE A 317 -18.14 14.92 -12.79
C ILE A 317 -19.09 14.39 -13.87
N ASN A 318 -18.70 14.56 -15.14
CA ASN A 318 -19.34 13.84 -16.23
C ASN A 318 -18.85 12.38 -16.25
N PRO A 319 -19.74 11.36 -16.06
CA PRO A 319 -19.34 9.96 -16.03
C PRO A 319 -18.59 9.49 -17.29
N LYS A 320 -18.84 10.11 -18.44
CA LYS A 320 -18.17 9.77 -19.72
C LYS A 320 -16.71 10.20 -19.78
N ASN A 321 -16.31 11.14 -18.92
CA ASN A 321 -14.95 11.68 -18.85
C ASN A 321 -14.11 11.00 -17.77
N LEU A 322 -14.64 9.96 -17.12
CA LEU A 322 -13.89 9.17 -16.15
C LEU A 322 -12.94 8.21 -16.89
N PRO A 323 -11.63 8.21 -16.57
CA PRO A 323 -10.66 7.34 -17.22
C PRO A 323 -10.81 5.89 -16.75
N ALA A 324 -10.35 4.95 -17.58
CA ALA A 324 -10.26 3.55 -17.20
C ALA A 324 -9.14 3.31 -16.15
N ASN A 325 -8.05 4.06 -16.24
CA ASN A 325 -6.96 4.05 -15.27
C ASN A 325 -7.13 5.20 -14.27
N PRO A 326 -7.21 4.93 -12.94
CA PRO A 326 -7.31 5.98 -11.94
C PRO A 326 -6.09 6.91 -11.89
N ASP A 327 -4.90 6.47 -12.30
CA ASP A 327 -3.69 7.29 -12.29
C ASP A 327 -3.81 8.51 -13.21
N ASP A 328 -4.62 8.41 -14.28
CA ASP A 328 -4.88 9.52 -15.21
C ASP A 328 -5.64 10.69 -14.55
N LEU A 329 -6.25 10.46 -13.37
CA LEU A 329 -6.89 11.52 -12.59
C LEU A 329 -5.85 12.38 -11.85
N LEU A 330 -4.67 11.82 -11.52
CA LEU A 330 -3.63 12.53 -10.77
C LEU A 330 -3.06 13.74 -11.53
N ASP A 331 -3.15 13.74 -12.86
CA ASP A 331 -2.69 14.83 -13.72
C ASP A 331 -3.72 15.95 -13.90
N ARG A 332 -4.94 15.79 -13.38
CA ARG A 332 -5.99 16.81 -13.49
C ARG A 332 -5.80 17.92 -12.47
N LYS A 333 -6.49 19.05 -12.69
CA LYS A 333 -6.42 20.22 -11.80
C LYS A 333 -7.11 19.99 -10.46
N GLU A 334 -8.04 19.04 -10.37
CA GLU A 334 -8.70 18.73 -9.11
C GLU A 334 -7.78 17.87 -8.22
N PHE A 335 -7.97 17.89 -6.89
CA PHE A 335 -7.15 17.05 -5.99
C PHE A 335 -7.60 15.59 -6.09
N TRP A 336 -6.67 14.69 -6.32
CA TRP A 336 -6.89 13.25 -6.36
C TRP A 336 -5.77 12.54 -5.60
N ALA A 337 -6.13 11.69 -4.65
CA ALA A 337 -5.19 10.87 -3.90
C ALA A 337 -5.68 9.42 -3.86
N PHE A 338 -4.87 8.48 -4.34
CA PHE A 338 -5.17 7.05 -4.33
C PHE A 338 -4.18 6.28 -3.45
N SER A 339 -4.68 5.24 -2.78
CA SER A 339 -3.90 4.24 -2.06
C SER A 339 -4.48 2.85 -2.32
N CYS A 340 -3.63 1.83 -2.18
CA CYS A 340 -4.00 0.44 -2.33
C CYS A 340 -3.74 -0.29 -1.00
N LEU A 341 -4.71 -1.08 -0.56
CA LEU A 341 -4.56 -1.84 0.68
C LEU A 341 -3.41 -2.83 0.58
N ALA A 342 -2.66 -2.99 1.67
CA ALA A 342 -1.49 -3.86 1.73
C ALA A 342 -1.84 -5.36 1.78
N SER A 343 -3.01 -5.71 2.32
CA SER A 343 -3.47 -7.11 2.42
C SER A 343 -4.26 -7.52 1.17
N PRO A 344 -4.01 -8.73 0.63
CA PRO A 344 -4.85 -9.29 -0.42
C PRO A 344 -6.26 -9.50 0.14
N LEU A 345 -7.26 -9.20 -0.70
CA LEU A 345 -8.66 -9.32 -0.34
C LEU A 345 -9.09 -10.78 -0.25
N GLU A 346 -9.87 -11.07 0.76
CA GLU A 346 -10.69 -12.27 0.86
C GLU A 346 -12.16 -11.93 0.64
N GLY A 347 -12.90 -12.88 0.06
CA GLY A 347 -14.33 -12.69 -0.18
C GLY A 347 -15.09 -12.53 1.14
N GLY A 348 -15.70 -11.35 1.35
CA GLY A 348 -16.46 -11.04 2.55
C GLY A 348 -15.78 -10.04 3.49
N ASP A 349 -14.52 -9.68 3.23
CA ASP A 349 -13.77 -8.70 4.01
C ASP A 349 -14.53 -7.39 4.26
N ILE A 350 -14.32 -6.82 5.44
CA ILE A 350 -14.89 -5.54 5.88
C ILE A 350 -13.77 -4.58 6.26
N PHE A 351 -13.79 -3.41 5.65
CA PHE A 351 -12.84 -2.33 5.91
C PHE A 351 -13.52 -1.14 6.57
N GLY A 352 -12.94 -0.61 7.64
CA GLY A 352 -13.42 0.62 8.29
C GLY A 352 -12.49 1.79 7.98
N PHE A 353 -12.98 2.82 7.31
CA PHE A 353 -12.24 4.03 6.94
C PHE A 353 -12.63 5.20 7.84
N ARG A 354 -11.65 5.89 8.42
CA ARG A 354 -11.88 7.04 9.30
C ARG A 354 -10.93 8.18 8.97
N ALA A 355 -11.47 9.38 8.72
CA ALA A 355 -10.67 10.60 8.63
C ALA A 355 -10.52 11.27 10.01
N THR A 356 -9.32 11.71 10.34
CA THR A 356 -9.00 12.46 11.56
C THR A 356 -9.03 13.98 11.33
N ALA A 357 -8.94 14.75 12.42
CA ALA A 357 -8.93 16.21 12.36
C ALA A 357 -7.61 16.75 11.76
N GLU A 358 -6.57 15.93 11.79
CA GLU A 358 -5.23 16.20 11.27
C GLU A 358 -5.10 15.80 9.78
N GLY A 359 -6.19 15.35 9.16
CA GLY A 359 -6.19 14.91 7.76
C GLY A 359 -5.64 13.49 7.56
N GLU A 360 -5.48 12.70 8.62
CA GLU A 360 -5.05 11.31 8.48
C GLU A 360 -6.26 10.41 8.16
N VAL A 361 -6.05 9.44 7.28
CA VAL A 361 -7.04 8.39 6.99
C VAL A 361 -6.55 7.09 7.61
N LEU A 362 -7.32 6.61 8.57
CA LEU A 362 -7.09 5.36 9.28
C LEU A 362 -7.98 4.27 8.69
N VAL A 363 -7.39 3.10 8.41
CA VAL A 363 -8.10 1.95 7.84
C VAL A 363 -7.96 0.74 8.74
N SER A 364 -9.09 0.14 9.12
CA SER A 364 -9.19 -1.13 9.82
C SER A 364 -9.61 -2.24 8.86
N HIS A 365 -9.16 -3.46 9.13
CA HIS A 365 -9.53 -4.68 8.38
C HIS A 365 -10.13 -5.68 9.36
N ASN A 366 -11.36 -6.14 9.09
CA ASN A 366 -12.09 -7.17 9.85
C ASN A 366 -12.12 -6.91 11.37
N GLY A 367 -12.32 -5.65 11.77
CA GLY A 367 -12.40 -5.24 13.18
C GLY A 367 -11.04 -5.23 13.89
N GLY A 368 -9.97 -5.51 13.16
CA GLY A 368 -8.61 -5.34 13.62
C GLY A 368 -8.24 -3.88 13.84
N ARG A 369 -7.05 -3.65 14.38
CA ARG A 369 -6.52 -2.31 14.64
C ARG A 369 -6.49 -1.50 13.34
N ALA A 370 -6.99 -0.28 13.39
CA ALA A 370 -6.84 0.62 12.26
C ALA A 370 -5.42 1.17 12.19
N CYS A 371 -4.87 1.20 10.98
CA CYS A 371 -3.57 1.77 10.69
C CYS A 371 -3.73 3.03 9.85
N ARG A 372 -2.83 4.01 10.03
CA ARG A 372 -2.74 5.16 9.14
C ARG A 372 -2.24 4.69 7.78
N GLU A 373 -3.02 4.95 6.73
CA GLU A 373 -2.69 4.56 5.36
C GLU A 373 -2.39 5.77 4.47
N ILE A 374 -3.11 6.89 4.62
CA ILE A 374 -2.93 8.07 3.76
C ILE A 374 -3.14 9.36 4.57
N SER A 375 -2.51 10.45 4.14
CA SER A 375 -2.80 11.80 4.67
C SER A 375 -3.38 12.64 3.54
N VAL A 376 -4.48 13.32 3.82
CA VAL A 376 -5.23 14.13 2.87
C VAL A 376 -5.36 15.53 3.43
N ASP A 377 -5.30 16.52 2.54
CA ASP A 377 -5.61 17.90 2.93
C ASP A 377 -7.10 18.03 3.22
N ASN A 378 -7.45 18.15 4.50
CA ASN A 378 -8.83 18.28 4.96
C ASN A 378 -9.30 19.76 5.03
N SER A 379 -8.53 20.70 4.47
CA SER A 379 -8.95 22.10 4.32
C SER A 379 -10.20 22.25 3.46
N THR A 380 -10.48 21.27 2.61
CA THR A 380 -11.67 21.21 1.76
C THR A 380 -12.45 19.91 1.99
N PRO A 381 -13.76 19.88 1.69
CA PRO A 381 -14.53 18.65 1.78
C PRO A 381 -13.99 17.57 0.84
N LEU A 382 -13.80 16.35 1.35
CA LEU A 382 -13.25 15.23 0.59
C LEU A 382 -14.26 14.11 0.40
N TRP A 383 -14.49 13.71 -0.85
CA TRP A 383 -15.29 12.54 -1.21
C TRP A 383 -14.41 11.30 -1.28
N MET A 384 -14.94 10.16 -0.83
CA MET A 384 -14.26 8.88 -0.97
C MET A 384 -14.42 8.35 -2.40
N ILE A 385 -13.39 7.69 -2.89
CA ILE A 385 -13.38 7.03 -4.19
C ILE A 385 -12.94 5.57 -3.98
N PHE A 386 -13.54 4.66 -4.72
CA PHE A 386 -13.17 3.25 -4.73
C PHE A 386 -13.01 2.77 -6.17
N GLU A 387 -11.91 2.09 -6.46
CA GLU A 387 -11.70 1.42 -7.73
C GLU A 387 -11.87 -0.09 -7.53
N LEU A 388 -12.85 -0.68 -8.22
CA LEU A 388 -13.10 -2.11 -8.14
C LEU A 388 -12.26 -2.82 -9.19
N GLN A 389 -11.17 -3.50 -8.81
CA GLN A 389 -10.41 -4.36 -9.73
C GLN A 389 -11.27 -5.47 -10.37
N PRO A 390 -10.89 -6.06 -11.53
CA PRO A 390 -11.72 -7.03 -12.26
C PRO A 390 -12.23 -8.23 -11.44
N HIS A 391 -11.45 -8.67 -10.45
CA HIS A 391 -11.79 -9.77 -9.56
C HIS A 391 -12.78 -9.39 -8.43
N ILE A 392 -12.95 -8.10 -8.16
CA ILE A 392 -13.96 -7.60 -7.23
C ILE A 392 -15.32 -7.67 -7.94
N LYS A 393 -16.24 -8.47 -7.38
CA LYS A 393 -17.60 -8.59 -7.88
C LYS A 393 -18.41 -7.36 -7.49
N GLN A 394 -18.33 -6.98 -6.21
CA GLN A 394 -19.10 -5.89 -5.65
C GLN A 394 -18.44 -5.35 -4.39
N ILE A 395 -18.79 -4.11 -4.07
CA ILE A 395 -18.54 -3.49 -2.77
C ILE A 395 -19.86 -2.97 -2.20
N SER A 396 -19.96 -2.94 -0.88
CA SER A 396 -21.15 -2.50 -0.17
C SER A 396 -20.78 -1.60 0.98
N ILE A 397 -21.30 -0.36 1.01
CA ILE A 397 -21.20 0.48 2.21
C ILE A 397 -22.23 -0.05 3.20
N LEU A 398 -21.75 -0.56 4.33
CA LEU A 398 -22.60 -1.08 5.41
C LEU A 398 -23.20 0.04 6.26
N GLY A 399 -22.67 1.25 6.12
CA GLY A 399 -23.08 2.45 6.86
C GLY A 399 -21.91 3.07 7.61
N LYS A 400 -22.24 4.03 8.48
CA LYS A 400 -21.27 4.81 9.25
C LYS A 400 -21.47 4.72 10.75
N PHE A 401 -20.39 4.95 11.49
CA PHE A 401 -20.42 5.16 12.93
C PHE A 401 -19.85 6.54 13.29
N THR A 402 -20.54 7.29 14.14
CA THR A 402 -20.08 8.58 14.66
C THR A 402 -20.12 8.53 16.19
N LYS A 403 -18.99 8.80 16.84
CA LYS A 403 -18.94 8.81 18.31
C LYS A 403 -19.61 10.10 18.81
N ASN A 404 -20.77 9.97 19.46
CA ASN A 404 -21.41 11.11 20.14
C ASN A 404 -20.53 11.54 21.32
N VAL A 405 -19.78 12.63 21.16
CA VAL A 405 -19.09 13.27 22.29
C VAL A 405 -20.15 14.00 23.11
N LYS A 406 -20.76 13.31 24.07
CA LYS A 406 -21.54 14.00 25.11
C LYS A 406 -20.56 14.88 25.91
N HIS A 407 -20.60 16.19 25.68
CA HIS A 407 -20.01 17.15 26.59
C HIS A 407 -20.68 16.97 27.96
N LYS A 408 -19.94 16.42 28.93
CA LYS A 408 -20.29 16.60 30.34
C LYS A 408 -20.18 18.10 30.60
N LYS A 409 -21.32 18.80 30.63
CA LYS A 409 -21.42 20.07 31.35
C LYS A 409 -20.91 19.78 32.75
N LYS A 410 -19.79 20.41 33.12
CA LYS A 410 -19.47 20.62 34.53
C LYS A 410 -20.44 21.70 34.98
N ASP A 411 -21.50 21.29 35.66
CA ASP A 411 -22.30 22.22 36.43
C ASP A 411 -21.41 22.75 37.56
N LEU A 412 -21.31 24.07 37.62
CA LEU A 412 -20.60 24.87 38.62
C LEU A 412 -21.55 25.18 39.77
#